data_AF-K2BXJ5-F1
#
_entry.id   AF-K2BXJ5-F1
#
_cell.length_a   1.000
_cell.length_b   1.000
_cell.length_c   1.000
_cell.angle_alpha   90.00
_cell.angle_beta   90.00
_cell.angle_gamma   90.00
#
_symmetry.space_group_name_H-M   'P 1'
#
loop_
_entity.id
_entity.type
_entity.pdbx_description
1 polymer ?
#
loop_
_entity_poly.entity_id
_entity_poly.type
_entity_poly.pdbx_seq_one_letter_code
_entity_poly.pdbx_strand_id
1 'polypeptide(L)'
;MSYSKSSTVPIEMLPGIGRRTAQVLRTMHVYTVGQFKTLPPALLVEVFGPSIRQVHATVRGIRLVRKPKTNLIGMLKFALAESTREFDQAGRSA
;
A
#
# COMPACT_ATOMS: atom_id res chain seq x y z
N MET A 1 12.35 -3.11 8.66
CA MET A 1 13.39 -2.11 9.00
C MET A 1 12.66 -0.82 9.39
N SER A 2 12.85 -0.30 10.60
CA SER A 2 12.22 0.96 11.05
C SER A 2 13.32 1.93 11.42
N TYR A 3 13.29 3.15 10.87
CA TYR A 3 14.32 4.16 11.09
C TYR A 3 13.90 5.14 12.19
N SER A 4 14.83 5.69 12.96
CA SER A 4 14.53 6.78 13.89
C SER A 4 14.23 8.09 13.14
N LYS A 5 13.56 9.04 13.79
CA LYS A 5 13.33 10.39 13.22
C LYS A 5 14.65 11.15 13.00
N SER A 6 15.66 10.86 13.82
CA SER A 6 17.01 11.43 13.75
C SER A 6 17.97 10.62 12.88
N SER A 7 17.47 9.68 12.06
CA SER A 7 18.30 8.85 11.20
C SER A 7 19.06 9.70 10.19
N THR A 8 20.40 9.70 10.28
CA THR A 8 21.32 10.40 9.38
C THR A 8 21.65 9.62 8.11
N VAL A 9 21.08 8.41 7.96
CA VAL A 9 21.23 7.59 6.75
C VAL A 9 20.86 8.40 5.51
N PRO A 10 21.74 8.49 4.50
CA PRO A 10 21.47 9.19 3.25
C PRO A 10 20.25 8.60 2.53
N ILE A 11 19.43 9.47 1.94
CA ILE A 11 18.17 9.06 1.31
C ILE A 11 18.34 8.13 0.11
N GLU A 12 19.50 8.19 -0.56
CA GLU A 12 19.86 7.32 -1.69
C GLU A 12 20.11 5.86 -1.31
N MET A 13 20.39 5.59 -0.03
CA MET A 13 20.57 4.23 0.46
C MET A 13 19.24 3.52 0.73
N LEU A 14 18.11 4.22 0.57
CA LEU A 14 16.80 3.67 0.85
C LEU A 14 16.28 2.84 -0.33
N PRO A 15 15.93 1.56 -0.13
CA PRO A 15 15.34 0.73 -1.19
C PRO A 15 14.05 1.35 -1.75
N GLY A 16 13.97 1.43 -3.08
CA GLY A 16 12.85 2.08 -3.78
C GLY A 16 13.02 3.57 -4.03
N ILE A 17 14.11 4.20 -3.54
CA ILE A 17 14.51 5.55 -3.94
C ILE A 17 15.60 5.44 -5.01
N GLY A 18 15.24 5.78 -6.25
CA GLY A 18 16.19 5.90 -7.35
C GLY A 18 16.82 7.31 -7.44
N ARG A 19 17.80 7.47 -8.32
CA ARG A 19 18.52 8.74 -8.53
C ARG A 19 17.59 9.94 -8.79
N ARG A 20 16.55 9.74 -9.63
CA ARG A 20 15.57 10.79 -9.96
C ARG A 20 14.76 11.22 -8.73
N THR A 21 14.28 10.26 -7.94
CA THR A 21 13.54 10.53 -6.70
C THR A 21 14.44 11.24 -5.68
N ALA A 22 15.69 10.79 -5.55
CA ALA A 22 16.67 11.44 -4.66
C ALA A 22 16.96 12.89 -5.07
N GLN A 23 17.08 13.20 -6.37
CA GLN A 23 17.26 14.57 -6.85
C GLN A 23 16.09 15.48 -6.45
N VAL A 24 14.85 15.05 -6.67
CA VAL A 24 13.66 15.83 -6.29
C VAL A 24 13.59 16.01 -4.77
N LEU A 25 13.92 14.97 -3.99
CA LEU A 25 13.99 15.07 -2.53
C LEU A 25 15.05 16.10 -2.08
N ARG A 26 16.22 16.14 -2.73
CA ARG A 26 17.25 17.15 -2.46
C ARG A 26 16.79 18.57 -2.79
N THR A 27 16.03 18.76 -3.87
CA THR A 27 15.41 20.06 -4.19
C THR A 27 14.42 20.52 -3.10
N MET A 28 13.79 19.57 -2.39
CA MET A 28 12.95 19.86 -1.23
C MET A 28 13.72 19.89 0.10
N HIS A 29 15.06 19.95 0.06
CA HIS A 29 15.95 19.92 1.22
C HIS A 29 15.83 18.66 2.09
N VAL A 30 15.47 17.52 1.49
CA VAL A 30 15.36 16.21 2.15
C VAL A 30 16.56 15.36 1.74
N TYR A 31 17.52 15.21 2.66
CA TYR A 31 18.78 14.51 2.41
C TYR A 31 18.89 13.18 3.14
N THR A 32 18.12 13.02 4.23
CA THR A 32 18.21 11.87 5.13
C THR A 32 16.90 11.11 5.25
N VAL A 33 16.99 9.84 5.62
CA VAL A 33 15.82 8.98 5.89
C VAL A 33 14.98 9.53 7.05
N GLY A 34 15.61 10.16 8.05
CA GLY A 34 14.91 10.81 9.16
C GLY A 34 13.98 11.93 8.70
N GLN A 35 14.50 12.83 7.86
CA GLN A 35 13.72 13.91 7.24
C GLN A 35 12.62 13.37 6.32
N PHE A 36 12.91 12.34 5.52
CA PHE A 36 11.89 11.71 4.67
C PHE A 36 10.74 11.10 5.48
N LYS A 37 11.06 10.48 6.64
CA LYS A 37 10.06 9.87 7.54
C LYS A 37 9.05 10.89 8.06
N THR A 38 9.47 12.13 8.30
CA THR A 38 8.62 13.20 8.88
C THR A 38 7.67 13.83 7.86
N LEU A 39 7.88 13.64 6.56
CA LEU A 39 7.02 14.24 5.54
C LEU A 39 5.58 13.70 5.58
N PRO A 40 4.57 14.55 5.28
CA PRO A 40 3.19 14.12 5.11
C PRO A 40 3.04 13.14 3.93
N PRO A 41 2.36 11.99 4.11
CA PRO A 41 2.15 11.03 3.01
C PRO A 41 1.39 11.62 1.81
N ALA A 42 0.49 12.57 2.04
CA ALA A 42 -0.29 13.20 0.98
C ALA A 42 0.63 13.98 0.01
N LEU A 43 1.52 14.81 0.56
CA LEU A 43 2.50 15.57 -0.20
C LEU A 43 3.43 14.66 -1.01
N LEU A 44 3.91 13.58 -0.40
CA LEU A 44 4.75 12.61 -1.12
C LEU A 44 4.02 12.00 -2.31
N VAL A 45 2.73 11.68 -2.17
CA VAL A 45 1.93 11.06 -3.23
C VAL A 45 1.60 12.04 -4.34
N GLU A 46 1.40 13.31 -4.01
CA GLU A 46 1.20 14.38 -4.99
C GLU A 46 2.44 14.56 -5.88
N VAL A 47 3.64 14.53 -5.28
CA VAL A 47 4.91 14.74 -5.99
C VAL A 47 5.39 13.49 -6.74
N PHE A 48 5.28 12.32 -6.12
CA PHE A 48 5.90 11.07 -6.61
C PHE A 48 4.91 10.00 -7.08
N GLY A 49 3.61 10.24 -6.91
CA GLY A 49 2.56 9.27 -7.19
C GLY A 49 2.34 8.24 -6.07
N PRO A 50 1.34 7.36 -6.22
CA PRO A 50 0.91 6.45 -5.15
C PRO A 50 1.94 5.40 -4.70
N SER A 51 2.90 5.05 -5.56
CA SER A 51 3.92 4.03 -5.30
C SER A 51 4.84 4.39 -4.12
N ILE A 52 5.08 5.68 -3.89
CA ILE A 52 5.94 6.17 -2.80
C ILE A 52 5.41 5.81 -1.41
N ARG A 53 4.09 5.53 -1.28
CA ARG A 53 3.47 5.12 -0.01
C ARG A 53 4.13 3.87 0.55
N GLN A 54 4.54 2.95 -0.32
CA GLN A 54 5.15 1.70 0.11
C GLN A 54 6.56 1.92 0.68
N VAL A 55 7.32 2.83 0.07
CA VAL A 55 8.64 3.25 0.58
C VAL A 55 8.48 3.96 1.92
N HIS A 56 7.56 4.93 2.02
CA HIS A 56 7.32 5.70 3.24
C HIS A 56 6.80 4.86 4.40
N ALA A 57 5.89 3.91 4.13
CA ALA A 57 5.41 2.97 5.13
C ALA A 57 6.52 2.05 5.63
N THR A 58 7.40 1.57 4.73
CA THR A 58 8.56 0.76 5.09
C THR A 58 9.48 1.51 6.06
N VAL A 59 9.81 2.77 5.77
CA VAL A 59 10.65 3.62 6.64
C VAL A 59 10.04 3.81 8.03
N ARG A 60 8.71 3.89 8.11
CA ARG A 60 7.95 4.02 9.36
C ARG A 60 7.79 2.70 10.11
N GLY A 61 8.19 1.57 9.53
CA GLY A 61 7.94 0.25 10.10
C GLY A 61 6.47 -0.18 10.03
N ILE A 62 5.65 0.49 9.21
CA ILE A 62 4.23 0.17 9.03
C ILE A 62 4.12 -0.91 7.97
N ARG A 63 3.64 -2.09 8.36
CA ARG A 63 3.29 -3.15 7.41
C ARG A 63 1.96 -2.79 6.75
N LEU A 64 2.01 -2.34 5.50
CA LEU A 64 0.80 -2.14 4.70
C LEU A 64 0.18 -3.51 4.41
N VAL A 65 -0.85 -3.88 5.17
CA VAL A 65 -1.68 -5.05 4.86
C VAL A 65 -2.41 -4.70 3.57
N ARG A 66 -2.06 -5.36 2.46
CA ARG A 66 -2.87 -5.26 1.24
C ARG A 66 -4.26 -5.75 1.61
N LYS A 67 -5.26 -4.87 1.60
CA LYS A 67 -6.66 -5.33 1.66
C LYS A 67 -6.83 -6.28 0.47
N PRO A 68 -7.31 -7.51 0.69
CA PRO A 68 -7.59 -8.41 -0.43
C PRO A 68 -8.52 -7.67 -1.37
N LYS A 69 -8.23 -7.71 -2.68
CA LYS A 69 -9.21 -7.28 -3.67
C LYS A 69 -10.38 -8.22 -3.51
N THR A 70 -11.43 -7.77 -2.83
CA THR A 70 -12.70 -8.50 -2.77
C THR A 70 -13.17 -8.65 -4.21
N ASN A 71 -13.06 -9.86 -4.74
CA ASN A 71 -13.54 -10.15 -6.07
C ASN A 71 -15.07 -10.25 -5.97
N LEU A 72 -15.75 -9.10 -6.05
CA LEU A 72 -17.19 -8.96 -5.86
C LEU A 72 -17.97 -9.93 -6.77
N ILE A 73 -17.43 -10.18 -7.97
CA ILE A 73 -17.95 -11.16 -8.93
C ILE A 73 -17.92 -12.59 -8.36
N GLY A 74 -16.87 -12.96 -7.64
CA GLY A 74 -16.77 -14.27 -6.98
C GLY A 74 -17.78 -14.44 -5.85
N MET A 75 -18.01 -13.39 -5.05
CA MET A 75 -19.03 -13.40 -4.00
C MET A 75 -20.44 -13.50 -4.57
N LEU A 76 -20.74 -12.76 -5.65
CA LEU A 76 -22.06 -12.82 -6.30
C LEU A 76 -22.32 -14.20 -6.92
N LYS A 77 -21.33 -14.79 -7.58
CA LYS A 77 -21.45 -16.16 -8.14
C LYS A 77 -21.74 -17.20 -7.05
N PHE A 78 -21.12 -17.06 -5.88
CA PHE A 78 -21.34 -17.96 -4.75
C PHE A 78 -22.75 -17.82 -4.19
N ALA A 79 -23.21 -16.58 -3.94
CA ALA A 79 -24.56 -16.32 -3.44
C ALA A 79 -25.66 -16.80 -4.40
N LEU A 80 -25.48 -16.61 -5.72
CA LEU A 80 -26.40 -17.12 -6.74
C LEU A 80 -26.43 -18.66 -6.80
N ALA A 81 -25.28 -19.31 -6.63
CA ALA A 81 -25.19 -20.77 -6.61
C ALA A 81 -25.86 -21.41 -5.38
N GLU A 82 -25.87 -20.72 -4.23
CA GLU A 82 -26.56 -21.19 -3.02
C GLU A 82 -28.08 -21.11 -3.16
N SER A 83 -28.63 -19.99 -3.67
CA SER A 83 -30.09 -19.88 -3.91
C SER A 83 -30.64 -20.90 -4.91
N THR A 84 -29.81 -21.43 -5.81
CA THR A 84 -30.27 -22.42 -6.81
C THR A 84 -30.33 -23.84 -6.23
N ARG A 85 -29.61 -24.12 -5.13
CA ARG A 85 -29.59 -25.44 -4.48
C ARG A 85 -30.80 -25.70 -3.59
N GLU A 86 -31.43 -24.66 -3.06
CA GLU A 86 -32.63 -24.79 -2.22
C GLU A 86 -33.89 -25.15 -3.04
N PHE A 87 -33.95 -24.76 -4.32
CA PHE A 87 -35.09 -25.08 -5.19
C PHE A 87 -35.12 -26.54 -5.68
N ASP A 88 -33.97 -27.19 -5.88
CA ASP A 88 -33.94 -28.58 -6.38
C ASP A 88 -34.30 -29.62 -5.29
N GLN A 89 -34.15 -29.26 -4.01
CA GLN A 89 -34.46 -30.14 -2.88
C GLN A 89 -35.96 -30.15 -2.51
N ALA A 90 -36.71 -29.12 -2.89
CA ALA A 90 -38.17 -29.03 -2.66
C ALA A 90 -39.02 -29.80 -3.71
N GLY A 91 -38.41 -30.25 -4.81
CA GLY A 91 -39.11 -30.93 -5.91
C GLY A 91 -39.08 -32.46 -5.89
N ARG A 92 -38.40 -33.10 -4.92
CA ARG A 92 -38.29 -34.57 -4.80
C ARG A 92 -39.02 -35.15 -3.58
N SER A 93 -40.08 -34.49 -3.15
CA SER A 93 -41.03 -35.03 -2.17
C SER A 93 -42.44 -34.71 -2.63
N ALA A 94 -42.82 -35.29 -3.76
CA ALA A 94 -44.19 -35.45 -4.23
C ALA A 94 -44.34 -36.87 -4.78
#